data_AF-A0A976BDM6-F1
#
_entry.id   AF-A0A976BDM6-F1
#
_cell.length_a   1.000
_cell.length_b   1.000
_cell.length_c   1.000
_cell.angle_alpha   90.00
_cell.angle_beta   90.00
_cell.angle_gamma   90.00
#
_symmetry.space_group_name_H-M   'P 1'
#
loop_
_entity.id
_entity.type
_entity.pdbx_description
1 polymer ?
#
loop_
_entity_poly.entity_id
_entity_poly.type
_entity_poly.pdbx_seq_one_letter_code
_entity_poly.pdbx_strand_id
1 'polypeptide(L)'
;MLAAQTANYYANQGHTVDHLVLIGSPIDATFLDKLRKHRHIGKVVVIDLTVHGDPIYAGISQLALAAATPQLAHQMSAGNGEGHFYYAHMVPDLPRRLQALAARVVAEGVR
;
A
#
# COMPACT_ATOMS: atom_id res chain seq x y z
N MET A 1 -0.10 -0.07 7.16
CA MET A 1 -1.38 0.02 7.93
C MET A 1 -1.60 1.33 8.68
N LEU A 2 -0.56 1.96 9.25
CA LEU A 2 -0.72 3.20 10.03
C LEU A 2 -1.43 4.33 9.26
N ALA A 3 -1.00 4.61 8.02
CA ALA A 3 -1.62 5.66 7.20
C ALA A 3 -3.13 5.50 7.01
N ALA A 4 -3.61 4.27 6.78
CA ALA A 4 -5.04 3.97 6.63
C ALA A 4 -5.83 4.19 7.93
N GLN A 5 -5.24 3.81 9.08
CA GLN A 5 -5.85 4.03 10.39
C GLN A 5 -5.89 5.52 10.74
N THR A 6 -4.79 6.24 10.50
CA THR A 6 -4.69 7.69 10.71
C THR A 6 -5.70 8.46 9.86
N ALA A 7 -5.80 8.13 8.56
CA ALA A 7 -6.79 8.74 7.67
C ALA A 7 -8.22 8.48 8.15
N ASN A 8 -8.55 7.24 8.52
CA ASN A 8 -9.86 6.92 9.07
C ASN A 8 -10.14 7.68 10.39
N TYR A 9 -9.16 7.81 11.28
CA TYR A 9 -9.32 8.54 12.54
C TYR A 9 -9.65 10.02 12.30
N TYR A 10 -8.83 10.72 11.51
CA TYR A 10 -9.06 12.14 11.20
C TYR A 10 -10.36 12.36 10.42
N ALA A 11 -10.65 11.49 9.47
CA ALA A 11 -11.89 11.54 8.70
C ALA A 11 -13.14 11.38 9.60
N ASN A 12 -13.09 10.53 10.63
CA ASN A 12 -14.18 10.39 11.60
C ASN A 12 -14.31 11.61 12.54
N GLN A 13 -13.23 12.40 12.72
CA GLN A 13 -13.27 13.66 13.46
C GLN A 13 -13.73 14.87 12.61
N GLY A 14 -14.11 14.63 11.35
CA GLY A 14 -14.58 15.69 10.45
C GLY A 14 -13.46 16.41 9.70
N HIS A 15 -12.20 15.99 9.85
CA HIS A 15 -11.12 16.46 8.99
C HIS A 15 -11.23 15.82 7.60
N THR A 16 -10.86 16.57 6.57
CA THR A 16 -10.84 16.06 5.20
C THR A 16 -9.46 15.50 4.87
N VAL A 17 -9.44 14.31 4.30
CA VAL A 17 -8.25 13.68 3.71
C VAL A 17 -8.44 13.69 2.21
N ASP A 18 -7.71 14.55 1.49
CA ASP A 18 -7.87 14.66 0.03
C ASP A 18 -7.47 13.36 -0.68
N HIS A 19 -6.29 12.83 -0.32
CA HIS A 19 -5.73 11.62 -0.91
C HIS A 19 -5.19 10.68 0.17
N LEU A 20 -5.69 9.45 0.17
CA LEU A 20 -5.11 8.33 0.92
C LEU A 20 -4.41 7.41 -0.08
N VAL A 21 -3.08 7.36 -0.03
CA VAL A 21 -2.27 6.48 -0.89
C VAL A 21 -1.83 5.25 -0.09
N LEU A 22 -2.16 4.07 -0.62
CA LEU A 22 -1.86 2.76 -0.04
C LEU A 22 -0.91 2.02 -0.97
N ILE A 23 0.36 1.85 -0.58
CA ILE A 23 1.40 1.19 -1.38
C ILE A 23 1.75 -0.12 -0.70
N GLY A 24 1.57 -1.25 -1.40
CA GLY A 24 1.81 -2.59 -0.85
C GLY A 24 1.14 -2.78 0.52
N SER A 25 -0.06 -2.24 0.73
CA SER A 25 -0.65 -2.18 2.07
C SER A 25 -1.69 -3.29 2.25
N PRO A 26 -1.39 -4.35 3.04
CA PRO A 26 -2.30 -5.49 3.22
C PRO A 26 -3.43 -5.13 4.19
N ILE A 27 -4.41 -4.37 3.74
CA ILE A 27 -5.65 -4.11 4.48
C ILE A 27 -6.76 -5.04 4.01
N ASP A 28 -7.71 -5.35 4.88
CA ASP A 28 -8.83 -6.20 4.51
C ASP A 28 -9.81 -5.46 3.58
N ALA A 29 -10.58 -6.22 2.81
CA ALA A 29 -11.52 -5.69 1.83
C ALA A 29 -12.61 -4.80 2.45
N THR A 30 -13.10 -5.17 3.63
CA THR A 30 -14.15 -4.44 4.34
C THR A 30 -13.64 -3.07 4.79
N PHE A 31 -12.43 -3.01 5.32
CA PHE A 31 -11.81 -1.75 5.73
C PHE A 31 -11.44 -0.87 4.52
N LEU A 32 -10.93 -1.47 3.43
CA LEU A 32 -10.69 -0.74 2.19
C LEU A 32 -11.98 -0.12 1.63
N ASP A 33 -13.07 -0.89 1.62
CA ASP A 33 -14.38 -0.42 1.18
C ASP A 33 -14.91 0.72 2.06
N LYS A 34 -14.75 0.60 3.39
CA LYS A 34 -15.07 1.67 4.34
C LYS A 34 -14.31 2.97 4.01
N LEU A 35 -13.00 2.88 3.75
CA LEU A 35 -12.17 4.05 3.42
C LEU A 35 -12.62 4.70 2.10
N ARG A 36 -12.91 3.89 1.08
CA ARG A 36 -13.36 4.37 -0.25
C ARG A 36 -14.73 5.05 -0.20
N LYS A 37 -15.61 4.62 0.71
CA LYS A 37 -16.96 5.17 0.87
C LYS A 37 -17.02 6.31 1.90
N HIS A 38 -15.91 6.64 2.55
CA HIS A 38 -15.91 7.63 3.62
C HIS A 38 -16.04 9.05 3.06
N ARG A 39 -17.09 9.79 3.45
CA ARG A 39 -17.39 11.12 2.88
C ARG A 39 -16.29 12.18 3.02
N HIS A 40 -15.43 12.06 4.04
CA HIS A 40 -14.30 12.97 4.26
C HIS A 40 -12.97 12.44 3.69
N ILE A 41 -12.99 11.35 2.92
CA ILE A 41 -11.82 10.86 2.19
C ILE A 41 -12.11 11.04 0.70
N GLY A 42 -11.38 11.96 0.06
CA GLY A 42 -11.63 12.34 -1.34
C GLY A 42 -11.29 11.22 -2.32
N LYS A 43 -10.05 10.73 -2.29
CA LYS A 43 -9.57 9.67 -3.17
C LYS A 43 -8.70 8.67 -2.42
N VAL A 44 -9.01 7.38 -2.58
CA VAL A 44 -8.16 6.28 -2.10
C VAL A 44 -7.41 5.68 -3.30
N VAL A 45 -6.11 5.89 -3.33
CA VAL A 45 -5.20 5.36 -4.36
C VAL A 45 -4.58 4.06 -3.83
N VAL A 46 -4.75 2.97 -4.57
CA VAL A 46 -4.16 1.68 -4.23
C VAL A 46 -3.06 1.35 -5.25
N ILE A 47 -1.86 1.08 -4.75
CA ILE A 47 -0.69 0.69 -5.52
C ILE A 47 -0.21 -0.65 -4.96
N ASP A 48 -0.78 -1.72 -5.51
CA ASP A 48 -0.32 -3.08 -5.18
C ASP A 48 1.00 -3.39 -5.89
N LEU A 49 1.81 -4.22 -5.24
CA LEU A 49 3.14 -4.62 -5.74
C LEU A 49 3.11 -6.04 -6.34
N THR A 50 1.92 -6.55 -6.69
CA THR A 50 1.72 -7.89 -7.25
C THR A 50 2.54 -8.12 -8.52
N VAL A 51 2.69 -7.08 -9.35
CA VAL A 51 3.56 -7.09 -10.55
C VAL A 51 5.05 -7.28 -10.23
N HIS A 52 5.46 -7.01 -8.99
CA HIS A 52 6.80 -7.23 -8.47
C HIS A 52 6.92 -8.53 -7.66
N GLY A 53 5.86 -9.35 -7.65
CA GLY A 53 5.82 -10.63 -6.93
C GLY A 53 5.31 -10.53 -5.50
N ASP A 54 4.68 -9.41 -5.10
CA ASP A 54 4.13 -9.27 -3.75
C ASP A 54 2.90 -10.17 -3.60
N PRO A 55 2.91 -11.15 -2.68
CA PRO A 55 1.75 -11.99 -2.45
C PRO A 55 0.63 -11.27 -1.69
N ILE A 56 0.90 -10.09 -1.13
CA ILE A 56 -0.06 -9.30 -0.36
C ILE A 56 -0.46 -8.01 -1.08
N TYR A 57 -1.74 -7.67 -0.95
CA TYR A 57 -2.37 -6.57 -1.69
C TYR A 57 -3.50 -5.96 -0.87
N ALA A 58 -3.96 -4.77 -1.25
CA ALA A 58 -5.09 -4.14 -0.57
C ALA A 58 -6.40 -4.87 -0.89
N GLY A 59 -7.12 -5.28 0.15
CA GLY A 59 -8.32 -6.11 0.04
C GLY A 59 -8.07 -7.61 0.28
N ILE A 60 -6.85 -8.00 0.65
CA ILE A 60 -6.50 -9.40 0.91
C ILE A 60 -7.29 -9.97 2.09
N SER A 61 -7.70 -11.24 2.01
CA SER A 61 -8.34 -11.96 3.11
C SER A 61 -7.32 -12.41 4.15
N GLN A 62 -7.76 -12.62 5.41
CA GLN A 62 -6.88 -13.14 6.47
C GLN A 62 -6.28 -14.50 6.11
N LEU A 63 -7.04 -15.37 5.44
CA LEU A 63 -6.56 -16.68 5.01
C LEU A 63 -5.47 -16.55 3.95
N ALA A 64 -5.66 -15.68 2.95
CA ALA A 64 -4.66 -15.44 1.92
C ALA A 64 -3.40 -14.77 2.49
N LEU A 65 -3.57 -13.86 3.45
CA LEU A 65 -2.46 -13.24 4.18
C LEU A 65 -1.64 -14.28 4.96
N ALA A 66 -2.31 -15.20 5.67
CA ALA A 66 -1.63 -16.27 6.39
C ALA A 66 -0.86 -17.19 5.43
N ALA A 67 -1.47 -17.54 4.29
CA ALA A 67 -0.83 -18.36 3.26
C ALA A 67 0.39 -17.67 2.60
N ALA A 68 0.42 -16.34 2.56
CA ALA A 68 1.53 -15.56 2.01
C ALA A 68 2.76 -15.51 2.93
N THR A 69 2.62 -15.85 4.22
CA THR A 69 3.69 -15.73 5.23
C THR A 69 5.02 -16.39 4.84
N PRO A 70 5.04 -17.64 4.34
CA PRO A 70 6.30 -18.29 3.97
C PRO A 70 7.01 -17.59 2.81
N GLN A 71 6.25 -17.12 1.82
CA GLN A 71 6.78 -16.38 0.68
C GLN A 71 7.34 -15.02 1.11
N LEU A 72 6.65 -14.31 2.00
CA LEU A 72 7.14 -13.05 2.57
C LEU A 72 8.44 -13.24 3.34
N ALA A 73 8.55 -14.31 4.14
CA ALA A 73 9.79 -14.62 4.86
C ALA A 73 10.96 -14.89 3.91
N HIS A 74 10.71 -15.62 2.82
CA HIS A 74 11.71 -15.85 1.77
C HIS A 74 12.14 -14.54 1.11
N GLN A 75 11.18 -13.71 0.66
CA GLN A 75 11.46 -12.41 0.01
C GLN A 75 12.23 -11.45 0.92
N MET A 76 11.93 -11.49 2.23
CA MET A 76 12.69 -10.73 3.22
C MET A 76 14.12 -11.24 3.35
N SER A 77 14.33 -12.55 3.44
CA SER A 77 15.66 -13.15 3.56
C SER A 77 16.52 -13.01 2.30
N ALA A 78 15.89 -12.98 1.12
CA ALA A 78 16.59 -12.86 -0.15
C ALA A 78 17.27 -11.50 -0.32
N GLY A 79 16.76 -10.44 0.33
CA GLY A 79 17.41 -9.12 0.37
C GLY A 79 17.48 -8.37 -0.97
N ASN A 80 16.85 -8.89 -2.03
CA ASN A 80 17.03 -8.42 -3.40
C ASN A 80 16.03 -7.31 -3.82
N GLY A 81 15.20 -6.83 -2.88
CA GLY A 81 14.19 -5.81 -3.18
C GLY A 81 13.13 -6.29 -4.18
N GLU A 82 12.44 -7.39 -3.83
CA GLU A 82 11.36 -8.00 -4.60
C GLU A 82 10.08 -8.13 -3.77
N GLY A 83 8.96 -8.37 -4.45
CA GLY A 83 7.65 -8.53 -3.85
C GLY A 83 7.28 -7.38 -2.92
N HIS A 84 6.90 -7.72 -1.69
CA HIS A 84 6.52 -6.73 -0.68
C HIS A 84 7.63 -5.75 -0.33
N PHE A 85 8.89 -6.17 -0.50
CA PHE A 85 10.06 -5.40 -0.13
C PHE A 85 10.68 -4.64 -1.32
N TYR A 86 9.94 -4.49 -2.42
CA TYR A 86 10.41 -3.86 -3.66
C TYR A 86 11.02 -2.46 -3.47
N TYR A 87 10.49 -1.70 -2.50
CA TYR A 87 10.98 -0.37 -2.12
C TYR A 87 11.75 -0.35 -0.79
N ALA A 88 11.86 -1.48 -0.08
CA ALA A 88 12.41 -1.53 1.27
C ALA A 88 13.92 -1.80 1.31
N HIS A 89 14.47 -2.49 0.30
CA HIS A 89 15.89 -2.81 0.24
C HIS A 89 16.67 -1.79 -0.60
N MET A 90 17.84 -1.39 -0.09
CA MET A 90 18.79 -0.52 -0.79
C MET A 90 19.47 -1.29 -1.93
N VAL A 91 18.83 -1.29 -3.10
CA VAL A 91 19.38 -1.83 -4.34
C VAL A 91 19.80 -0.69 -5.28
N PRO A 92 20.75 -0.88 -6.21
CA PRO A 92 21.22 0.18 -7.10
C PRO A 92 20.11 0.87 -7.93
N ASP A 93 19.04 0.15 -8.26
CA ASP A 93 17.89 0.65 -9.04
C ASP A 93 16.82 1.36 -8.16
N LEU A 94 16.95 1.34 -6.82
CA LEU A 94 15.96 1.92 -5.91
C LEU A 94 15.65 3.40 -6.19
N PRO A 95 16.63 4.29 -6.48
CA PRO A 95 16.34 5.69 -6.79
C PRO A 95 15.40 5.85 -7.99
N ARG A 96 15.61 5.04 -9.04
CA ARG A 96 14.77 5.05 -10.24
C ARG A 96 13.35 4.56 -9.95
N ARG A 97 13.22 3.51 -9.14
CA ARG A 97 11.93 2.96 -8.68
C ARG A 97 11.14 4.00 -7.88
N LEU A 98 11.79 4.67 -6.94
CA LEU A 98 11.17 5.72 -6.12
C LEU A 98 10.73 6.92 -6.97
N GLN A 99 11.54 7.31 -7.97
CA GLN A 99 11.17 8.38 -8.89
C GLN A 99 9.92 8.02 -9.72
N ALA A 100 9.85 6.79 -10.23
CA ALA A 100 8.68 6.30 -10.96
C ALA A 100 7.43 6.22 -10.06
N LEU A 101 7.60 5.76 -8.82
CA LEU A 101 6.53 5.74 -7.81
C LEU A 101 6.02 7.16 -7.51
N ALA A 102 6.93 8.11 -7.28
CA ALA A 102 6.58 9.51 -7.04
C ALA A 102 5.81 10.12 -8.23
N ALA A 103 6.29 9.88 -9.45
CA ALA A 103 5.61 10.35 -10.66
C ALA A 103 4.19 9.76 -10.78
N ARG A 104 4.01 8.47 -10.46
CA ARG A 104 2.69 7.82 -10.42
C ARG A 104 1.79 8.45 -9.36
N VAL A 105 2.31 8.70 -8.16
CA VAL A 105 1.54 9.32 -7.06
C VAL A 105 1.10 10.74 -7.43
N VAL A 106 1.97 11.52 -8.08
CA VAL A 106 1.62 12.86 -8.58
C VAL A 106 0.56 12.80 -9.68
N ALA A 107 0.65 11.84 -10.60
CA ALA A 107 -0.35 11.62 -11.65
C ALA A 107 -1.74 11.28 -11.08
N GLU A 108 -1.80 10.72 -9.88
CA GLU A 108 -3.06 10.44 -9.17
C GLU A 108 -3.67 11.70 -8.52
N GLY A 109 -3.00 12.85 -8.56
CA GLY A 109 -3.48 14.14 -8.06
C GLY A 109 -2.88 14.57 -6.73
N VAL A 110 -1.96 13.78 -6.16
CA VAL A 110 -1.25 14.13 -4.93
C VAL A 110 -0.24 15.25 -5.23
N ARG A 111 -0.23 16.31 -4.44
CA ARG A 111 0.61 17.51 -4.63
C ARG A 111 1.22 17.95 -3.32
#